data_AF-A0AAN0MQ56-F1
#
_entry.id   AF-A0AAN0MQ56-F1
#
_cell.length_a   1.000
_cell.length_b   1.000
_cell.length_c   1.000
_cell.angle_alpha   90.00
_cell.angle_beta   90.00
_cell.angle_gamma   90.00
#
_symmetry.space_group_name_H-M   'P 1'
#
loop_
_entity.id
_entity.type
_entity.pdbx_description
1 polymer ?
#
loop_
_entity_poly.entity_id
_entity_poly.type
_entity_poly.pdbx_seq_one_letter_code
_entity_poly.pdbx_strand_id
1 'polypeptide(L)'
;MKGTEKNERRETLETQLLEFHRERMPLTGIVPVENLLAFVGQLIDSLQRVEYVHKVKARPISPLRADPKSDLFDPIKAAMLKVSNGDREEAFWLVFLATHCGRNLRTEWLLSRELYGAHEDSPWTWQRVGRDPVAYGEWLEDNRADFKGKFGNHRKYESLKQGARGTNVVIRTYVEWIQANGSHDQMIANTLAQVNSHPRKAFALLYDSMEVVKSFGRTGRFDYLTMLGKIGLAPIDANSTYMNAATGPKKGARLLFDGQFDSRTTPKTLEARVAALEEHLGVGMQVMEDAMCNWQKSPGRYLPFRG
;
A
#
# COMPACT_ATOMS: atom_id res chain seq x y z
N MET A 1 -14.80 -12.63 3.46
CA MET A 1 -16.22 -12.93 3.28
C MET A 1 -16.39 -14.28 2.61
N LYS A 2 -17.28 -15.13 3.12
CA LYS A 2 -17.81 -16.32 2.43
C LYS A 2 -18.85 -15.89 1.37
N GLY A 3 -19.39 -16.84 0.60
CA GLY A 3 -20.32 -16.55 -0.51
C GLY A 3 -21.54 -15.73 -0.11
N THR A 4 -22.27 -16.14 0.94
CA THR A 4 -23.46 -15.44 1.43
C THR A 4 -23.14 -14.06 2.00
N GLU A 5 -22.17 -13.97 2.91
CA GLU A 5 -21.68 -12.68 3.48
C GLU A 5 -21.26 -11.69 2.38
N LYS A 6 -20.66 -12.18 1.29
CA LYS A 6 -20.23 -11.34 0.17
C LYS A 6 -21.43 -10.76 -0.58
N ASN A 7 -22.50 -11.53 -0.75
CA ASN A 7 -23.71 -11.06 -1.42
C ASN A 7 -24.45 -10.04 -0.55
N GLU A 8 -24.62 -10.31 0.75
CA GLU A 8 -25.20 -9.37 1.70
C GLU A 8 -24.42 -8.05 1.75
N ARG A 9 -23.07 -8.13 1.76
CA ARG A 9 -22.23 -6.92 1.74
C ARG A 9 -22.34 -6.16 0.41
N ARG A 10 -22.53 -6.85 -0.72
CA ARG A 10 -22.78 -6.20 -2.02
C ARG A 10 -24.08 -5.42 -2.01
N GLU A 11 -25.17 -6.05 -1.59
CA GLU A 11 -26.49 -5.43 -1.49
C GLU A 11 -26.44 -4.22 -0.54
N THR A 12 -25.80 -4.37 0.61
CA THR A 12 -25.60 -3.26 1.56
C THR A 12 -24.87 -2.08 0.91
N LEU A 13 -23.75 -2.33 0.23
CA LEU A 13 -22.97 -1.26 -0.42
C LEU A 13 -23.75 -0.61 -1.57
N GLU A 14 -24.52 -1.38 -2.32
CA GLU A 14 -25.39 -0.87 -3.39
C GLU A 14 -26.45 0.07 -2.81
N THR A 15 -27.15 -0.35 -1.76
CA THR A 15 -28.15 0.46 -1.06
C THR A 15 -27.52 1.75 -0.53
N GLN A 16 -26.39 1.68 0.17
CA GLN A 16 -25.71 2.86 0.72
C GLN A 16 -25.25 3.84 -0.37
N LEU A 17 -24.75 3.34 -1.51
CA LEU A 17 -24.37 4.21 -2.64
C LEU A 17 -25.57 4.94 -3.23
N LEU A 18 -26.70 4.24 -3.38
CA LEU A 18 -27.94 4.83 -3.90
C LEU A 18 -28.56 5.81 -2.89
N GLU A 19 -28.50 5.53 -1.59
CA GLU A 19 -28.91 6.45 -0.53
C GLU A 19 -28.05 7.71 -0.53
N PHE A 20 -26.73 7.57 -0.52
CA PHE A 20 -25.81 8.71 -0.58
C PHE A 20 -26.05 9.58 -1.83
N HIS A 21 -26.26 8.94 -2.98
CA HIS A 21 -26.59 9.61 -4.24
C HIS A 21 -27.86 10.47 -4.13
N ARG A 22 -28.92 9.94 -3.50
CA ARG A 22 -30.21 10.64 -3.37
C ARG A 22 -30.23 11.72 -2.29
N GLU A 23 -29.60 11.45 -1.15
CA GLU A 23 -29.84 12.20 0.08
C GLU A 23 -28.71 13.15 0.45
N ARG A 24 -27.50 12.92 -0.06
CA ARG A 24 -26.31 13.72 0.32
C ARG A 24 -25.64 14.40 -0.85
N MET A 25 -25.23 13.64 -1.86
CA MET A 25 -24.50 14.17 -2.99
C MET A 25 -24.61 13.27 -4.21
N PRO A 26 -24.88 13.83 -5.40
CA PRO A 26 -24.93 13.04 -6.62
C PRO A 26 -23.63 12.28 -6.88
N LEU A 27 -23.77 10.96 -7.05
CA LEU A 27 -22.76 10.08 -7.60
C LEU A 27 -23.09 9.82 -9.08
N THR A 28 -22.79 10.80 -9.95
CA THR A 28 -23.20 10.76 -11.36
C THR A 28 -22.60 9.56 -12.11
N GLY A 29 -21.39 9.13 -11.73
CA GLY A 29 -20.69 8.03 -12.40
C GLY A 29 -21.30 6.65 -12.22
N ILE A 30 -22.14 6.46 -11.20
CA ILE A 30 -22.81 5.17 -10.92
C ILE A 30 -24.25 5.12 -11.44
N VAL A 31 -24.73 6.18 -12.12
CA VAL A 31 -26.11 6.20 -12.66
C VAL A 31 -26.36 5.04 -13.62
N PRO A 32 -25.44 4.68 -14.56
CA PRO A 32 -25.56 3.43 -15.29
C PRO A 32 -25.41 2.24 -14.33
N VAL A 33 -26.35 1.28 -14.40
CA VAL A 33 -26.38 0.14 -13.47
C VAL A 33 -25.11 -0.71 -13.55
N GLU A 34 -24.55 -0.87 -14.74
CA GLU A 34 -23.28 -1.56 -14.96
C GLU A 34 -22.11 -0.89 -14.24
N ASN A 35 -22.15 0.44 -14.13
CA ASN A 35 -21.14 1.22 -13.43
C ASN A 35 -21.24 1.04 -11.91
N LEU A 36 -22.47 1.08 -11.38
CA LEU A 36 -22.76 0.79 -9.97
C LEU A 36 -22.25 -0.60 -9.58
N LEU A 37 -22.66 -1.63 -10.32
CA LEU A 37 -22.30 -3.02 -10.04
C LEU A 37 -20.79 -3.25 -10.14
N ALA A 38 -20.13 -2.61 -11.13
CA ALA A 38 -18.68 -2.68 -11.25
C ALA A 38 -17.96 -1.99 -10.08
N PHE A 39 -18.43 -0.82 -9.64
CA PHE A 39 -17.84 -0.11 -8.51
C PHE A 39 -18.02 -0.88 -7.20
N VAL A 40 -19.21 -1.42 -6.94
CA VAL A 40 -19.48 -2.33 -5.82
C VAL A 40 -18.55 -3.54 -5.89
N GLY A 41 -18.35 -4.12 -7.08
CA GLY A 41 -17.39 -5.20 -7.30
C GLY A 41 -15.96 -4.83 -6.88
N GLN A 42 -15.50 -3.62 -7.18
CA GLN A 42 -14.18 -3.12 -6.81
C GLN A 42 -14.05 -2.81 -5.30
N LEU A 43 -15.10 -2.27 -4.66
CA LEU A 43 -15.14 -2.08 -3.21
C LEU A 43 -15.01 -3.42 -2.49
N ILE A 44 -15.77 -4.43 -2.93
CA ILE A 44 -15.72 -5.78 -2.38
C ILE A 44 -14.35 -6.42 -2.58
N ASP A 45 -13.76 -6.30 -3.78
CA ASP A 45 -12.43 -6.83 -4.05
C ASP A 45 -11.38 -6.22 -3.12
N SER A 46 -11.43 -4.90 -2.91
CA SER A 46 -10.51 -4.21 -2.01
C SER A 46 -10.73 -4.59 -0.53
N LEU A 47 -11.98 -4.67 -0.06
CA LEU A 47 -12.30 -5.18 1.28
C LEU A 47 -11.74 -6.59 1.50
N GLN A 48 -11.88 -7.48 0.51
CA GLN A 48 -11.34 -8.85 0.58
C GLN A 48 -9.81 -8.86 0.67
N ARG A 49 -9.11 -7.94 -0.02
CA ARG A 49 -7.65 -7.83 0.08
C ARG A 49 -7.20 -7.38 1.47
N VAL A 50 -7.91 -6.46 2.11
CA VAL A 50 -7.64 -6.05 3.49
C VAL A 50 -7.89 -7.23 4.44
N GLU A 51 -9.04 -7.89 4.35
CA GLU A 51 -9.36 -9.07 5.17
C GLU A 51 -8.38 -10.23 4.99
N TYR A 52 -7.90 -10.45 3.77
CA TYR A 52 -6.97 -11.53 3.47
C TYR A 52 -5.70 -11.41 4.30
N VAL A 53 -5.15 -10.20 4.45
CA VAL A 53 -3.96 -9.95 5.27
C VAL A 53 -4.21 -10.35 6.73
N HIS A 54 -5.36 -9.97 7.30
CA HIS A 54 -5.74 -10.36 8.66
C HIS A 54 -5.90 -11.88 8.82
N LYS A 55 -6.50 -12.55 7.82
CA LYS A 55 -6.69 -14.01 7.84
C LYS A 55 -5.39 -14.78 7.70
N VAL A 56 -4.46 -14.30 6.89
CA VAL A 56 -3.13 -14.91 6.75
C VAL A 56 -2.36 -14.79 8.07
N LYS A 57 -2.41 -13.62 8.71
CA LYS A 57 -1.78 -13.40 10.02
C LYS A 57 -2.28 -14.36 11.11
N ALA A 58 -3.55 -14.77 11.04
CA ALA A 58 -4.16 -15.70 12.01
C ALA A 58 -3.82 -17.19 11.79
N ARG A 59 -3.08 -17.53 10.73
CA ARG A 59 -2.74 -18.92 10.38
C ARG A 59 -1.23 -19.16 10.60
N PRO A 60 -0.81 -20.41 10.85
CA PRO A 60 0.60 -20.76 10.82
C PRO A 60 1.23 -20.37 9.48
N ILE A 61 2.32 -19.60 9.53
CA ILE A 61 3.11 -19.21 8.36
C ILE A 61 4.37 -20.07 8.35
N SER A 62 4.68 -20.71 7.21
CA SER A 62 5.90 -21.50 7.08
C SER A 62 7.15 -20.63 7.26
N PRO A 63 8.15 -21.04 8.06
CA PRO A 63 9.42 -20.31 8.21
C PRO A 63 10.15 -20.06 6.88
N LEU A 64 9.95 -20.94 5.88
CA LEU A 64 10.49 -20.78 4.52
C LEU A 64 10.01 -19.49 3.83
N ARG A 65 8.93 -18.86 4.32
CA ARG A 65 8.47 -17.55 3.82
C ARG A 65 9.45 -16.41 4.15
N ALA A 66 10.31 -16.58 5.16
CA ALA A 66 11.30 -15.59 5.58
C ALA A 66 12.73 -15.92 5.11
N ASP A 67 12.93 -17.08 4.47
CA ASP A 67 14.23 -17.50 3.94
C ASP A 67 14.42 -17.01 2.49
N PRO A 68 15.36 -16.08 2.21
CA PRO A 68 15.58 -15.59 0.85
C PRO A 68 16.17 -16.64 -0.10
N LYS A 69 16.66 -17.78 0.39
CA LYS A 69 17.08 -18.90 -0.44
C LYS A 69 15.90 -19.79 -0.88
N SER A 70 14.74 -19.63 -0.25
CA SER A 70 13.54 -20.38 -0.61
C SER A 70 12.77 -19.72 -1.75
N ASP A 71 12.23 -20.53 -2.67
CA ASP A 71 11.21 -20.09 -3.64
C ASP A 71 9.87 -19.74 -2.98
N LEU A 72 9.69 -20.10 -1.71
CA LEU A 72 8.51 -19.70 -0.95
C LEU A 72 8.62 -18.29 -0.37
N PHE A 73 9.76 -17.60 -0.46
CA PHE A 73 9.93 -16.27 0.13
C PHE A 73 8.77 -15.32 -0.22
N ASP A 74 8.21 -14.69 0.80
CA ASP A 74 7.11 -13.72 0.67
C ASP A 74 7.35 -12.65 1.73
N PRO A 75 7.79 -11.43 1.35
CA PRO A 75 8.26 -10.44 2.32
C PRO A 75 7.15 -9.97 3.26
N ILE A 76 5.88 -10.01 2.85
CA ILE A 76 4.75 -9.66 3.72
C ILE A 76 4.51 -10.75 4.76
N LYS A 77 4.58 -12.02 4.38
CA LYS A 77 4.48 -13.15 5.33
C LYS A 77 5.72 -13.26 6.21
N ALA A 78 6.90 -12.96 5.69
CA ALA A 78 8.13 -12.85 6.45
C ALA A 78 7.99 -11.77 7.52
N ALA A 79 7.47 -10.59 7.18
CA ALA A 79 7.21 -9.52 8.15
C ALA A 79 6.24 -9.97 9.25
N MET A 80 5.16 -10.70 8.90
CA MET A 80 4.24 -11.26 9.89
C MET A 80 4.91 -12.26 10.85
N LEU A 81 5.81 -13.12 10.34
CA LEU A 81 6.61 -14.03 11.17
C LEU A 81 7.56 -13.28 12.11
N LYS A 82 8.19 -12.22 11.60
CA LYS A 82 9.09 -11.37 12.38
C LYS A 82 8.33 -10.67 13.51
N VAL A 83 7.13 -10.17 13.24
CA VAL A 83 6.22 -9.64 14.29
C VAL A 83 5.88 -10.69 15.33
N SER A 84 5.50 -11.91 14.94
CA SER A 84 5.15 -12.96 15.92
C SER A 84 6.34 -13.39 16.80
N ASN A 85 7.57 -13.19 16.31
CA ASN A 85 8.79 -13.52 17.04
C ASN A 85 9.38 -12.31 17.81
N GLY A 86 8.69 -11.17 17.82
CA GLY A 86 9.15 -9.95 18.52
C GLY A 86 10.17 -9.11 17.76
N ASP A 87 10.55 -9.51 16.54
CA ASP A 87 11.54 -8.82 15.69
C ASP A 87 10.86 -7.77 14.81
N ARG A 88 10.36 -6.71 15.43
CA ARG A 88 9.52 -5.70 14.76
C ARG A 88 10.27 -4.86 13.74
N GLU A 89 11.51 -4.48 14.06
CA GLU A 89 12.35 -3.67 13.17
C GLU A 89 12.61 -4.38 11.83
N GLU A 90 12.85 -5.69 11.87
CA GLU A 90 13.00 -6.51 10.66
C GLU A 90 11.69 -6.59 9.87
N ALA A 91 10.54 -6.64 10.56
CA ALA A 91 9.24 -6.64 9.90
C ALA A 91 8.98 -5.33 9.14
N PHE A 92 9.33 -4.16 9.71
CA PHE A 92 9.24 -2.89 8.99
C PHE A 92 10.11 -2.90 7.73
N TRP A 93 11.35 -3.36 7.84
CA TRP A 93 12.27 -3.46 6.72
C TRP A 93 11.73 -4.34 5.59
N LEU A 94 11.20 -5.52 5.91
CA LEU A 94 10.60 -6.42 4.93
C LEU A 94 9.37 -5.82 4.25
N VAL A 95 8.54 -5.06 4.97
CA VAL A 95 7.41 -4.33 4.38
C VAL A 95 7.88 -3.21 3.47
N PHE A 96 8.93 -2.49 3.86
CA PHE A 96 9.53 -1.47 3.02
C PHE A 96 10.06 -2.07 1.71
N LEU A 97 10.82 -3.17 1.77
CA LEU A 97 11.29 -3.90 0.58
C LEU A 97 10.14 -4.39 -0.30
N ALA A 98 9.09 -4.96 0.31
CA ALA A 98 7.91 -5.40 -0.41
C ALA A 98 7.25 -4.25 -1.17
N THR A 99 7.10 -3.08 -0.53
CA THR A 99 6.49 -1.90 -1.15
C THR A 99 7.40 -1.26 -2.20
N HIS A 100 8.70 -1.15 -1.93
CA HIS A 100 9.66 -0.57 -2.86
C HIS A 100 9.71 -1.36 -4.17
N CYS A 101 9.71 -2.68 -4.08
CA CYS A 101 9.74 -3.56 -5.25
C CYS A 101 8.36 -3.65 -5.91
N GLY A 102 7.30 -3.82 -5.11
CA GLY A 102 6.00 -4.27 -5.56
C GLY A 102 6.02 -5.72 -6.07
N ARG A 103 4.90 -6.43 -5.98
CA ARG A 103 4.78 -7.77 -6.57
C ARG A 103 4.68 -7.66 -8.09
N ASN A 104 5.57 -8.34 -8.81
CA ASN A 104 5.51 -8.40 -10.26
C ASN A 104 4.67 -9.58 -10.74
N LEU A 105 3.88 -9.41 -11.80
CA LEU A 105 3.01 -10.47 -12.32
C LEU A 105 3.74 -11.71 -12.84
N ARG A 106 5.01 -11.57 -13.25
CA ARG A 106 5.81 -12.67 -13.82
C ARG A 106 6.88 -13.18 -12.88
N THR A 107 7.51 -12.29 -12.13
CA THR A 107 8.62 -12.61 -11.22
C THR A 107 8.21 -12.57 -9.75
N GLU A 108 6.94 -12.31 -9.46
CA GLU A 108 6.37 -12.29 -8.11
C GLU A 108 7.18 -11.44 -7.12
N TRP A 109 7.68 -12.07 -6.04
CA TRP A 109 8.50 -11.43 -5.01
C TRP A 109 10.00 -11.57 -5.23
N LEU A 110 10.43 -12.09 -6.39
CA LEU A 110 11.84 -12.37 -6.67
C LEU A 110 12.73 -11.16 -6.45
N LEU A 111 12.31 -9.95 -6.85
CA LEU A 111 13.13 -8.76 -6.65
C LEU A 111 13.34 -8.42 -5.17
N SER A 112 12.27 -8.50 -4.36
CA SER A 112 12.39 -8.29 -2.90
C SER A 112 13.25 -9.38 -2.26
N ARG A 113 13.16 -10.62 -2.75
CA ARG A 113 13.96 -11.75 -2.29
C ARG A 113 15.44 -11.54 -2.58
N GLU A 114 15.77 -11.12 -3.80
CA GLU A 114 17.13 -10.84 -4.26
C GLU A 114 17.73 -9.69 -3.44
N LEU A 115 17.01 -8.56 -3.30
CA LEU A 115 17.43 -7.42 -2.48
C LEU A 115 17.59 -7.76 -1.00
N TYR A 116 16.76 -8.65 -0.47
CA TYR A 116 16.88 -9.08 0.92
C TYR A 116 18.09 -10.00 1.17
N GLY A 117 18.64 -10.64 0.13
CA GLY A 117 19.88 -11.41 0.24
C GLY A 117 19.82 -12.83 -0.35
N ALA A 118 19.05 -13.06 -1.41
CA ALA A 118 19.05 -14.37 -2.10
C ALA A 118 20.44 -14.81 -2.59
N HIS A 119 21.32 -13.84 -2.85
CA HIS A 119 22.69 -14.06 -3.35
C HIS A 119 23.76 -14.11 -2.24
N GLU A 120 23.37 -13.92 -0.97
CA GLU A 120 24.29 -13.81 0.16
C GLU A 120 24.20 -15.01 1.09
N ASP A 121 25.26 -15.35 1.81
CA ASP A 121 25.20 -16.35 2.89
C ASP A 121 24.37 -15.87 4.08
N SER A 122 24.39 -14.55 4.32
CA SER A 122 23.57 -13.89 5.34
C SER A 122 22.66 -12.85 4.67
N PRO A 123 21.38 -12.76 5.01
CA PRO A 123 20.48 -11.73 4.48
C PRO A 123 20.91 -10.33 4.89
N TRP A 124 20.55 -9.33 4.09
CA TRP A 124 20.62 -7.92 4.43
C TRP A 124 19.46 -7.54 5.35
N THR A 125 19.58 -7.96 6.62
CA THR A 125 18.64 -7.63 7.70
C THR A 125 18.65 -6.14 8.01
N TRP A 126 17.64 -5.65 8.72
CA TRP A 126 17.61 -4.28 9.23
C TRP A 126 18.86 -3.93 10.03
N GLN A 127 19.32 -4.84 10.89
CA GLN A 127 20.54 -4.63 11.68
C GLN A 127 21.78 -4.36 10.79
N ARG A 128 21.90 -5.04 9.64
CA ARG A 128 23.01 -4.84 8.71
C ARG A 128 22.84 -3.57 7.88
N VAL A 129 21.68 -3.40 7.25
CA VAL A 129 21.40 -2.26 6.36
C VAL A 129 21.35 -0.95 7.13
N GLY A 130 20.78 -0.95 8.33
CA GLY A 130 20.75 0.21 9.21
C GLY A 130 22.15 0.61 9.68
N ARG A 131 23.04 -0.35 9.97
CA ARG A 131 24.40 -0.05 10.39
C ARG A 131 25.26 0.51 9.26
N ASP A 132 25.10 -0.02 8.05
CA ASP A 132 25.93 0.34 6.91
C ASP A 132 25.13 0.35 5.59
N PRO A 133 24.33 1.42 5.35
CA PRO A 133 23.57 1.56 4.11
C PRO A 133 24.46 1.82 2.89
N VAL A 134 25.72 2.24 3.10
CA VAL A 134 26.70 2.44 2.03
C VAL A 134 27.16 1.09 1.49
N ALA A 135 27.58 0.18 2.36
CA ALA A 135 27.97 -1.18 1.97
C ALA A 135 26.84 -1.94 1.27
N TYR A 136 25.58 -1.77 1.71
CA TYR A 136 24.43 -2.33 1.00
C TYR A 136 24.33 -1.79 -0.44
N GLY A 137 24.57 -0.48 -0.62
CA GLY A 137 24.53 0.17 -1.93
C GLY A 137 25.65 -0.28 -2.87
N GLU A 138 26.85 -0.48 -2.34
CA GLU A 138 28.01 -1.02 -3.07
C GLU A 138 27.74 -2.47 -3.50
N TRP A 139 27.33 -3.32 -2.56
CA TRP A 139 26.92 -4.69 -2.83
C TRP A 139 25.86 -4.78 -3.93
N LEU A 140 24.83 -3.92 -3.88
CA LEU A 140 23.79 -3.90 -4.89
C LEU A 140 24.37 -3.59 -6.27
N GLU A 141 25.29 -2.63 -6.40
CA GLU A 141 25.89 -2.32 -7.70
C GLU A 141 26.75 -3.47 -8.23
N ASP A 142 27.51 -4.12 -7.36
CA ASP A 142 28.38 -5.24 -7.74
C ASP A 142 27.57 -6.46 -8.21
N ASN A 143 26.38 -6.67 -7.63
CA ASN A 143 25.58 -7.87 -7.87
C ASN A 143 24.36 -7.65 -8.79
N ARG A 144 23.99 -6.41 -9.14
CA ARG A 144 22.73 -6.13 -9.88
C ARG A 144 22.61 -6.84 -11.23
N ALA A 145 23.72 -7.25 -11.84
CA ALA A 145 23.70 -7.98 -13.12
C ALA A 145 23.06 -9.37 -12.97
N ASP A 146 23.12 -9.94 -11.77
CA ASP A 146 22.61 -11.27 -11.46
C ASP A 146 21.11 -11.25 -11.14
N PHE A 147 20.56 -10.09 -10.78
CA PHE A 147 19.17 -9.92 -10.40
C PHE A 147 18.25 -10.19 -11.60
N LYS A 148 17.27 -11.07 -11.40
CA LYS A 148 16.26 -11.43 -12.42
C LYS A 148 14.87 -10.92 -12.06
N GLY A 149 14.65 -10.54 -10.80
CA GLY A 149 13.44 -9.91 -10.33
C GLY A 149 13.13 -8.60 -11.04
N LYS A 150 11.84 -8.28 -11.16
CA LYS A 150 11.37 -7.03 -11.77
C LYS A 150 10.48 -6.28 -10.80
N PHE A 151 10.48 -4.95 -10.91
CA PHE A 151 9.53 -4.12 -10.17
C PHE A 151 8.08 -4.44 -10.57
N GLY A 152 7.18 -4.37 -9.59
CA GLY A 152 5.73 -4.45 -9.77
C GLY A 152 5.16 -3.24 -10.51
N ASN A 153 3.89 -3.32 -10.92
CA ASN A 153 3.27 -2.28 -11.74
C ASN A 153 3.22 -0.90 -11.06
N HIS A 154 3.01 -0.85 -9.74
CA HIS A 154 3.05 0.40 -8.95
C HIS A 154 4.46 1.01 -8.85
N ARG A 155 5.50 0.23 -9.15
CA ARG A 155 6.92 0.60 -9.00
C ARG A 155 7.70 0.49 -10.32
N LYS A 156 6.99 0.41 -11.47
CA LYS A 156 7.59 0.16 -12.79
C LYS A 156 8.56 1.23 -13.31
N TYR A 157 8.62 2.39 -12.64
CA TYR A 157 9.53 3.49 -12.96
C TYR A 157 10.73 3.58 -12.00
N GLU A 158 10.81 2.67 -11.03
CA GLU A 158 11.97 2.56 -10.14
C GLU A 158 13.14 1.87 -10.84
N SER A 159 14.34 2.05 -10.29
CA SER A 159 15.58 1.56 -10.89
C SER A 159 16.50 0.91 -9.85
N LEU A 160 17.16 -0.18 -10.25
CA LEU A 160 18.30 -0.73 -9.50
C LEU A 160 19.60 0.03 -9.80
N LYS A 161 19.71 0.62 -11.00
CA LYS A 161 20.92 1.34 -11.45
C LYS A 161 21.16 2.58 -10.60
N GLN A 162 22.43 2.97 -10.48
CA GLN A 162 22.83 4.24 -9.87
C GLN A 162 22.10 5.45 -10.48
N GLY A 163 21.97 6.49 -9.65
CA GLY A 163 21.37 7.77 -10.01
C GLY A 163 20.41 8.25 -8.91
N ALA A 164 19.80 9.41 -9.13
CA ALA A 164 18.89 10.02 -8.15
C ALA A 164 17.68 9.12 -7.78
N ARG A 165 17.33 8.18 -8.66
CA ARG A 165 16.25 7.19 -8.45
C ARG A 165 16.75 5.76 -8.23
N GLY A 166 18.04 5.58 -8.01
CA GLY A 166 18.63 4.27 -7.77
C GLY A 166 18.21 3.71 -6.42
N THR A 167 17.98 2.40 -6.36
CA THR A 167 17.51 1.70 -5.15
C THR A 167 18.46 1.90 -3.97
N ASN A 168 19.76 2.03 -4.21
CA ASN A 168 20.75 2.40 -3.18
C ASN A 168 20.44 3.76 -2.53
N VAL A 169 20.02 4.77 -3.31
CA VAL A 169 19.63 6.08 -2.79
C VAL A 169 18.33 6.01 -2.00
N VAL A 170 17.34 5.26 -2.50
CA VAL A 170 16.05 5.06 -1.80
C VAL A 170 16.29 4.45 -0.43
N ILE A 171 17.03 3.34 -0.36
CA ILE A 171 17.31 2.62 0.89
C ILE A 171 18.12 3.47 1.85
N ARG A 172 19.15 4.19 1.38
CA ARG A 172 19.92 5.07 2.24
C ARG A 172 19.05 6.16 2.87
N THR A 173 18.22 6.85 2.07
CA THR A 173 17.32 7.89 2.61
C THR A 173 16.21 7.33 3.50
N TYR A 174 15.80 6.07 3.29
CA TYR A 174 14.92 5.36 4.22
C TYR A 174 15.60 5.09 5.56
N VAL A 175 16.83 4.59 5.55
CA VAL A 175 17.62 4.37 6.78
C VAL A 175 17.82 5.68 7.54
N GLU A 176 18.21 6.75 6.84
CA GLU A 176 18.38 8.10 7.43
C GLU A 176 17.07 8.59 8.08
N TRP A 177 15.92 8.40 7.42
CA TRP A 177 14.60 8.78 7.95
C TRP A 177 14.25 8.05 9.24
N ILE A 178 14.51 6.74 9.31
CA ILE A 178 14.26 5.95 10.53
C ILE A 178 15.23 6.33 11.64
N GLN A 179 16.53 6.46 11.34
CA GLN A 179 17.56 6.79 12.32
C GLN A 179 17.39 8.18 12.92
N ALA A 180 16.93 9.16 12.12
CA ALA A 180 16.57 10.49 12.62
C ALA A 180 15.45 10.46 13.67
N ASN A 181 14.66 9.38 13.70
CA ASN A 181 13.60 9.13 14.67
C ASN A 181 13.97 8.04 15.71
N GLY A 182 15.24 7.59 15.73
CA GLY A 182 15.77 6.56 16.63
C GLY A 182 15.51 5.13 16.16
N SER A 183 14.24 4.75 15.98
CA SER A 183 13.81 3.43 15.47
C SER A 183 12.44 3.53 14.82
N HIS A 184 11.98 2.46 14.15
CA HIS A 184 10.63 2.46 13.59
C HIS A 184 9.58 2.56 14.71
N ASP A 185 9.75 1.77 15.78
CA ASP A 185 8.82 1.79 16.92
C ASP A 185 8.80 3.16 17.63
N GLN A 186 9.96 3.79 17.84
CA GLN A 186 10.02 5.11 18.46
C GLN A 186 9.37 6.18 17.58
N MET A 187 9.58 6.14 16.27
CA MET A 187 8.93 7.03 15.31
C MET A 187 7.40 6.93 15.39
N ILE A 188 6.87 5.70 15.41
CA ILE A 188 5.43 5.45 15.48
C ILE A 188 4.88 5.89 16.84
N ALA A 189 5.54 5.55 17.94
CA ALA A 189 5.11 5.91 19.29
C ALA A 189 5.07 7.44 19.48
N ASN A 190 6.12 8.14 19.03
CA ASN A 190 6.18 9.61 19.11
C ASN A 190 5.09 10.26 18.27
N THR A 191 4.87 9.77 17.05
CA THR A 191 3.85 10.31 16.16
C THR A 191 2.45 10.13 16.74
N LEU A 192 2.16 8.95 17.31
CA LEU A 192 0.88 8.70 17.99
C LEU A 192 0.70 9.59 19.23
N ALA A 193 1.75 9.76 20.04
CA ALA A 193 1.71 10.64 21.20
C ALA A 193 1.39 12.09 20.79
N GLN A 194 2.00 12.59 19.71
CA GLN A 194 1.76 13.95 19.20
C GLN A 194 0.31 14.21 18.81
N VAL A 195 -0.43 13.18 18.38
CA VAL A 195 -1.82 13.31 17.91
C VAL A 195 -2.84 12.68 18.85
N ASN A 196 -2.47 12.43 20.11
CA ASN A 196 -3.32 11.78 21.11
C ASN A 196 -3.90 10.44 20.61
N SER A 197 -3.02 9.60 20.04
CA SER A 197 -3.34 8.28 19.49
C SER A 197 -4.40 8.26 18.39
N HIS A 198 -4.65 9.39 17.71
CA HIS A 198 -5.62 9.44 16.61
C HIS A 198 -5.06 8.80 15.32
N PRO A 199 -5.56 7.65 14.84
CA PRO A 199 -4.92 6.86 13.78
C PRO A 199 -4.76 7.60 12.45
N ARG A 200 -5.81 8.32 12.02
CA ARG A 200 -5.79 9.11 10.78
C ARG A 200 -4.81 10.30 10.84
N LYS A 201 -4.71 10.99 11.98
CA LYS A 201 -3.75 12.09 12.13
C LYS A 201 -2.31 11.56 12.16
N ALA A 202 -2.08 10.42 12.80
CA ALA A 202 -0.78 9.77 12.85
C ALA A 202 -0.33 9.33 11.45
N PHE A 203 -1.24 8.73 10.66
CA PHE A 203 -0.98 8.39 9.26
C PHE A 203 -0.58 9.64 8.46
N ALA A 204 -1.31 10.75 8.63
CA ALA A 204 -1.02 11.99 7.91
C ALA A 204 0.39 12.51 8.21
N LEU A 205 0.77 12.58 9.49
CA LEU A 205 2.11 13.02 9.89
C LEU A 205 3.21 12.10 9.38
N LEU A 206 3.03 10.77 9.49
CA LEU A 206 4.00 9.81 8.97
C LEU A 206 4.16 9.93 7.45
N TYR A 207 3.04 10.06 6.73
CA TYR A 207 3.03 10.20 5.27
C TYR A 207 3.79 11.44 4.82
N ASP A 208 3.58 12.57 5.49
CA ASP A 208 4.27 13.83 5.18
C ASP A 208 5.76 13.72 5.55
N SER A 209 6.09 13.16 6.73
CA SER A 209 7.48 12.98 7.16
C SER A 209 8.31 12.11 6.21
N MET A 210 7.68 11.16 5.51
CA MET A 210 8.34 10.23 4.61
C MET A 210 8.72 10.88 3.25
N GLU A 211 8.39 12.16 3.01
CA GLU A 211 8.79 12.90 1.80
C GLU A 211 10.31 12.94 1.59
N VAL A 212 11.10 12.82 2.66
CA VAL A 212 12.56 12.77 2.61
C VAL A 212 13.10 11.50 1.93
N VAL A 213 12.30 10.43 1.86
CA VAL A 213 12.70 9.15 1.24
C VAL A 213 12.62 9.28 -0.27
N LYS A 214 13.78 9.35 -0.92
CA LYS A 214 13.91 9.62 -2.35
C LYS A 214 13.29 8.50 -3.18
N SER A 215 12.64 8.85 -4.30
CA SER A 215 11.95 7.90 -5.19
C SER A 215 10.91 7.01 -4.49
N PHE A 216 10.46 7.39 -3.31
CA PHE A 216 9.34 6.78 -2.62
C PHE A 216 8.16 7.74 -2.69
N GLY A 217 7.65 7.95 -3.91
CA GLY A 217 6.58 8.91 -4.18
C GLY A 217 5.26 8.56 -3.48
N ARG A 218 4.18 9.30 -3.81
CA ARG A 218 2.86 9.14 -3.18
C ARG A 218 2.40 7.69 -3.03
N THR A 219 2.49 6.89 -4.11
CA THR A 219 2.06 5.49 -4.08
C THR A 219 2.91 4.65 -3.14
N GLY A 220 4.24 4.83 -3.14
CA GLY A 220 5.12 4.12 -2.20
C GLY A 220 4.78 4.44 -0.74
N ARG A 221 4.67 5.73 -0.39
CA ARG A 221 4.33 6.18 0.97
C ARG A 221 2.98 5.63 1.43
N PHE A 222 1.96 5.74 0.57
CA PHE A 222 0.61 5.26 0.88
C PHE A 222 0.57 3.73 1.04
N ASP A 223 1.15 2.99 0.10
CA ASP A 223 1.16 1.52 0.12
C ASP A 223 1.96 0.99 1.32
N TYR A 224 3.07 1.64 1.67
CA TYR A 224 3.88 1.30 2.85
C TYR A 224 3.08 1.47 4.14
N LEU A 225 2.61 2.70 4.42
CA LEU A 225 1.92 3.01 5.67
C LEU A 225 0.61 2.23 5.83
N THR A 226 -0.15 2.04 4.76
CA THR A 226 -1.35 1.20 4.83
C THR A 226 -1.01 -0.27 5.06
N MET A 227 0.11 -0.78 4.53
CA MET A 227 0.56 -2.13 4.84
C MET A 227 0.96 -2.28 6.31
N LEU A 228 1.66 -1.29 6.89
CA LEU A 228 1.99 -1.28 8.32
C LEU A 228 0.74 -1.38 9.20
N GLY A 229 -0.31 -0.63 8.85
CA GLY A 229 -1.63 -0.72 9.48
C GLY A 229 -2.23 -2.11 9.37
N LYS A 230 -2.35 -2.65 8.15
CA LYS A 230 -2.97 -3.95 7.88
C LYS A 230 -2.32 -5.12 8.61
N ILE A 231 -0.98 -5.14 8.71
CA ILE A 231 -0.28 -6.22 9.42
C ILE A 231 -0.17 -5.98 10.92
N GLY A 232 -0.60 -4.81 11.42
CA GLY A 232 -0.59 -4.46 12.84
C GLY A 232 0.80 -4.05 13.35
N LEU A 233 1.66 -3.51 12.49
CA LEU A 233 2.92 -2.89 12.91
C LEU A 233 2.69 -1.48 13.46
N ALA A 234 1.72 -0.74 12.93
CA ALA A 234 1.38 0.60 13.38
C ALA A 234 -0.15 0.74 13.51
N PRO A 235 -0.70 1.26 14.61
CA PRO A 235 -2.14 1.52 14.75
C PRO A 235 -2.53 2.82 14.03
N ILE A 236 -2.41 2.83 12.70
CA ILE A 236 -2.65 3.98 11.83
C ILE A 236 -3.61 3.62 10.70
N ASP A 237 -4.37 4.61 10.24
CA ASP A 237 -5.33 4.47 9.14
C ASP A 237 -5.19 5.63 8.16
N ALA A 238 -5.32 5.37 6.86
CA ALA A 238 -5.27 6.44 5.86
C ALA A 238 -6.33 7.51 6.13
N ASN A 239 -5.92 8.77 6.18
CA ASN A 239 -6.81 9.91 6.39
C ASN A 239 -7.49 10.42 5.12
N SER A 240 -6.90 10.14 3.95
CA SER A 240 -7.38 10.59 2.64
C SER A 240 -6.89 9.65 1.55
N THR A 241 -7.27 9.94 0.30
CA THR A 241 -6.76 9.21 -0.86
C THR A 241 -5.52 9.86 -1.48
N TYR A 242 -5.01 10.97 -0.94
CA TYR A 242 -3.83 11.67 -1.45
C TYR A 242 -3.85 11.90 -2.98
N MET A 243 -5.01 12.22 -3.54
CA MET A 243 -5.27 12.26 -4.98
C MET A 243 -4.62 13.44 -5.67
N ASN A 244 -4.19 14.48 -4.94
CA ASN A 244 -3.52 15.64 -5.53
C ASN A 244 -2.26 15.23 -6.30
N ALA A 245 -1.52 14.25 -5.78
CA ALA A 245 -0.32 13.69 -6.40
C ALA A 245 -0.58 12.39 -7.19
N ALA A 246 -1.85 12.07 -7.50
CA ALA A 246 -2.22 10.81 -8.14
C ALA A 246 -3.12 11.03 -9.38
N THR A 247 -2.89 10.24 -10.44
CA THR A 247 -3.72 10.30 -11.66
C THR A 247 -4.92 9.36 -11.59
N GLY A 248 -4.72 8.12 -11.12
CA GLY A 248 -5.75 7.08 -11.02
C GLY A 248 -6.90 7.45 -10.08
N PRO A 249 -6.64 7.63 -8.76
CA PRO A 249 -7.67 8.03 -7.79
C PRO A 249 -8.41 9.31 -8.19
N LYS A 250 -7.69 10.31 -8.72
CA LYS A 250 -8.29 11.56 -9.20
C LYS A 250 -9.26 11.34 -10.36
N LYS A 251 -8.89 10.54 -11.37
CA LYS A 251 -9.78 10.18 -12.48
C LYS A 251 -11.01 9.42 -11.98
N GLY A 252 -10.81 8.48 -11.06
CA GLY A 252 -11.91 7.72 -10.46
C GLY A 252 -12.87 8.59 -9.66
N ALA A 253 -12.37 9.53 -8.85
CA ALA A 253 -13.20 10.46 -8.11
C ALA A 253 -13.99 11.40 -9.04
N ARG A 254 -13.37 11.94 -10.09
CA ARG A 254 -14.07 12.76 -11.09
C ARG A 254 -15.16 11.97 -11.80
N LEU A 255 -14.85 10.75 -12.24
CA LEU A 255 -15.87 9.88 -12.83
C LEU A 255 -17.01 9.63 -11.84
N LEU A 256 -16.70 9.29 -10.58
CA LEU A 256 -17.68 8.94 -9.56
C LEU A 256 -18.66 10.08 -9.27
N PHE A 257 -18.15 11.28 -9.01
CA PHE A 257 -18.99 12.42 -8.60
C PHE A 257 -19.53 13.22 -9.80
N ASP A 258 -18.70 13.45 -10.82
CA ASP A 258 -19.01 14.37 -11.92
C ASP A 258 -19.42 13.65 -13.22
N GLY A 259 -19.34 12.31 -13.25
CA GLY A 259 -19.73 11.48 -14.41
C GLY A 259 -18.74 11.51 -15.57
N GLN A 260 -17.62 12.23 -15.44
CA GLN A 260 -16.65 12.46 -16.52
C GLN A 260 -15.22 12.55 -15.98
N PHE A 261 -14.24 12.07 -16.74
CA PHE A 261 -12.83 11.98 -16.30
C PHE A 261 -12.10 13.33 -16.28
N ASP A 262 -12.53 14.26 -17.12
CA ASP A 262 -11.89 15.54 -17.41
C ASP A 262 -12.57 16.73 -16.72
N SER A 263 -13.44 16.47 -15.75
CA SER A 263 -14.07 17.51 -14.94
C SER A 263 -13.02 18.46 -14.33
N ARG A 264 -13.41 19.72 -14.14
CA ARG A 264 -12.58 20.75 -13.51
C ARG A 264 -12.66 20.74 -11.98
N THR A 265 -13.38 19.79 -11.38
CA THR A 265 -13.46 19.67 -9.92
C THR A 265 -12.06 19.49 -9.34
N THR A 266 -11.75 20.32 -8.33
CA THR A 266 -10.42 20.38 -7.74
C THR A 266 -10.15 19.13 -6.89
N PRO A 267 -8.87 18.70 -6.76
CA PRO A 267 -8.50 17.61 -5.86
C PRO A 267 -8.99 17.84 -4.43
N LYS A 268 -8.91 19.07 -3.91
CA LYS A 268 -9.38 19.41 -2.55
C LYS A 268 -10.88 19.14 -2.39
N THR A 269 -11.69 19.56 -3.37
CA THR A 269 -13.14 19.28 -3.36
C THR A 269 -13.39 17.77 -3.44
N LEU A 270 -12.71 17.07 -4.35
CA LEU A 270 -12.89 15.63 -4.52
C LEU A 270 -12.50 14.84 -3.26
N GLU A 271 -11.41 15.20 -2.58
CA GLU A 271 -11.04 14.56 -1.29
C GLU A 271 -12.14 14.73 -0.24
N ALA A 272 -12.72 15.93 -0.11
CA ALA A 272 -13.82 16.16 0.83
C ALA A 272 -15.06 15.32 0.48
N ARG A 273 -15.37 15.18 -0.81
CA ARG A 273 -16.47 14.33 -1.29
C ARG A 273 -16.21 12.84 -1.03
N VAL A 274 -15.00 12.37 -1.30
CA VAL A 274 -14.57 11.00 -1.02
C VAL A 274 -14.60 10.73 0.48
N ALA A 275 -14.19 11.68 1.31
CA ALA A 275 -14.27 11.53 2.77
C ALA A 275 -15.71 11.39 3.26
N ALA A 276 -16.63 12.22 2.77
CA ALA A 276 -18.05 12.09 3.12
C ALA A 276 -18.64 10.75 2.67
N LEU A 277 -18.25 10.26 1.49
CA LEU A 277 -18.69 8.96 1.00
C LEU A 277 -18.08 7.81 1.82
N GLU A 278 -16.79 7.89 2.13
CA GLU A 278 -16.09 6.88 2.95
C GLU A 278 -16.69 6.75 4.34
N GLU A 279 -17.01 7.88 4.98
CA GLU A 279 -17.70 7.92 6.27
C GLU A 279 -19.07 7.25 6.20
N HIS A 280 -19.83 7.47 5.12
CA HIS A 280 -21.13 6.84 4.92
C HIS A 280 -21.04 5.33 4.67
N LEU A 281 -20.04 4.87 3.92
CA LEU A 281 -19.84 3.45 3.58
C LEU A 281 -19.15 2.65 4.70
N GLY A 282 -18.32 3.32 5.52
CA GLY A 282 -17.54 2.71 6.59
C GLY A 282 -16.48 1.72 6.09
N VAL A 283 -15.87 1.98 4.93
CA VAL A 283 -14.94 1.02 4.26
C VAL A 283 -13.46 1.37 4.43
N GLY A 284 -13.10 2.57 4.88
CA GLY A 284 -11.72 3.02 4.97
C GLY A 284 -11.19 3.64 3.67
N MET A 285 -10.27 4.61 3.82
CA MET A 285 -9.69 5.36 2.70
C MET A 285 -8.84 4.51 1.76
N GLN A 286 -8.18 3.45 2.26
CA GLN A 286 -7.46 2.50 1.40
C GLN A 286 -8.42 1.79 0.43
N VAL A 287 -9.59 1.37 0.92
CA VAL A 287 -10.59 0.70 0.09
C VAL A 287 -11.13 1.65 -0.97
N MET A 288 -11.41 2.90 -0.59
CA MET A 288 -11.87 3.94 -1.52
C MET A 288 -10.83 4.22 -2.61
N GLU A 289 -9.57 4.39 -2.23
CA GLU A 289 -8.46 4.65 -3.16
C GLU A 289 -8.35 3.53 -4.21
N ASP A 290 -8.26 2.29 -3.73
CA ASP A 290 -8.09 1.11 -4.56
C ASP A 290 -9.28 0.90 -5.48
N ALA A 291 -10.51 1.03 -4.96
CA ALA A 291 -11.72 0.79 -5.70
C ALA A 291 -11.89 1.81 -6.83
N MET A 292 -11.71 3.11 -6.53
CA MET A 292 -11.78 4.16 -7.54
C MET A 292 -10.68 4.02 -8.60
N CYS A 293 -9.45 3.70 -8.20
CA CYS A 293 -8.31 3.56 -9.10
C CYS A 293 -8.49 2.40 -10.09
N ASN A 294 -9.10 1.29 -9.66
CA ASN A 294 -9.38 0.14 -10.51
C ASN A 294 -10.65 0.30 -11.34
N TRP A 295 -11.73 0.79 -10.73
CA TRP A 295 -13.01 1.00 -11.40
C TRP A 295 -12.90 1.92 -12.60
N GLN A 296 -12.16 3.05 -12.49
CA GLN A 296 -12.02 4.02 -13.58
C GLN A 296 -11.37 3.45 -14.85
N LYS A 297 -10.66 2.31 -14.78
CA LYS A 297 -10.06 1.65 -15.94
C LYS A 297 -11.10 0.94 -16.81
N SER A 298 -12.22 0.53 -16.23
CA SER A 298 -13.29 -0.24 -16.88
C SER A 298 -14.61 -0.02 -16.14
N PRO A 299 -15.22 1.17 -16.23
CA PRO A 299 -16.29 1.57 -15.33
C PRO A 299 -17.54 0.71 -15.44
N GLY A 300 -17.91 0.26 -16.65
CA GLY A 300 -19.08 -0.62 -16.85
C GLY A 300 -18.77 -2.12 -16.74
N ARG A 301 -17.56 -2.50 -16.32
CA ARG A 301 -17.16 -3.92 -16.24
C ARG A 301 -16.23 -4.18 -15.07
N TYR A 302 -16.70 -4.95 -14.11
CA TYR A 302 -15.85 -5.44 -13.02
C TYR A 302 -14.71 -6.31 -13.57
N LEU A 303 -13.47 -5.93 -13.23
CA LEU A 303 -12.26 -6.69 -13.48
C LEU A 303 -11.53 -6.90 -12.14
N PRO A 304 -11.33 -8.15 -11.69
CA PRO A 304 -10.64 -8.42 -10.43
C PRO A 304 -9.20 -7.94 -10.48
N PHE A 305 -8.68 -7.43 -9.35
CA PHE A 305 -7.28 -7.06 -9.23
C PHE A 305 -6.37 -8.28 -9.35
N ARG A 306 -5.24 -8.15 -10.06
CA ARG A 306 -4.31 -9.26 -10.32
C ARG A 306 -2.88 -9.04 -9.81
N GLY A 307 -2.58 -7.87 -9.25
CA GLY A 307 -1.20 -7.45 -8.93
C GLY A 307 -0.68 -6.38 -9.88
#